data_AF-A0A077X0U3-F1
#
_entry.id   AF-A0A077X0U3-F1
#
_cell.length_a   1.000
_cell.length_b   1.000
_cell.length_c   1.000
_cell.angle_alpha   90.00
_cell.angle_beta   90.00
_cell.angle_gamma   90.00
#
_symmetry.space_group_name_H-M   'P 1'
#
loop_
_entity.id
_entity.type
_entity.pdbx_description
1 polymer ?
#
loop_
_entity_poly.entity_id
_entity_poly.type
_entity_poly.pdbx_seq_one_letter_code
_entity_poly.pdbx_strand_id
1 'polypeptide(L)'
;MSGDGNCLFRALSDQYHGSDKQHREVRQQVCQYLRDNEEEYQYFVEDDRSFEQHVSCMERDGTYGGNMELAAFARLSGVDIKVYQPGLIYVINGADNDEEERNTLHIAYHSWEHYSSVRNIDGPFSGPPEIKEVSLDEQDEKEEHQEDEEDEIDSKEKVVMQSCPEVSLRRVRRLLRKHKGDPNKVIDALFEEQAAQDAEEEEEKPVNEENDNPVSDDKPNEQQNAEPAKEHEEKLDQPSNESPTPEEQHDQSPSAHEDTRKPKEKKLTAREKKRLAKQRQKQNKVAKLQAAASTSSNQDNSSQNTDRVTSSMKQLYI
;
A
#
# COMPACT_ATOMS: atom_id res chain seq x y z
N MET A 1 -5.56 -17.49 -26.94
CA MET A 1 -5.56 -16.87 -28.28
C MET A 1 -4.40 -15.90 -28.33
N SER A 2 -3.72 -15.73 -29.46
CA SER A 2 -2.69 -14.69 -29.59
C SER A 2 -3.36 -13.32 -29.67
N GLY A 3 -2.78 -12.31 -29.01
CA GLY A 3 -3.24 -10.92 -29.14
C GLY A 3 -2.92 -10.34 -30.51
N ASP A 4 -3.64 -9.27 -30.89
CA ASP A 4 -3.34 -8.47 -32.09
C ASP A 4 -2.24 -7.42 -31.85
N GLY A 5 -1.58 -7.46 -30.68
CA GLY A 5 -0.58 -6.48 -30.23
C GLY A 5 -1.09 -5.07 -29.96
N ASN A 6 -2.39 -4.81 -30.14
CA ASN A 6 -3.01 -3.49 -29.90
C ASN A 6 -3.74 -3.38 -28.57
N CYS A 7 -3.81 -4.46 -27.77
CA CYS A 7 -4.60 -4.52 -26.53
C CYS A 7 -4.37 -3.36 -25.56
N LEU A 8 -3.11 -2.94 -25.32
CA LEU A 8 -2.78 -1.77 -24.50
C LEU A 8 -3.45 -0.49 -25.02
N PHE A 9 -3.20 -0.14 -26.28
CA PHE A 9 -3.71 1.08 -26.88
C PHE A 9 -5.23 1.05 -27.07
N ARG A 10 -5.84 -0.14 -27.25
CA ARG A 10 -7.29 -0.33 -27.22
C ARG A 10 -7.85 -0.04 -25.82
N ALA A 11 -7.22 -0.55 -24.76
CA ALA A 11 -7.64 -0.31 -23.38
C ALA A 11 -7.51 1.17 -22.99
N LEU A 12 -6.40 1.83 -23.35
CA LEU A 12 -6.22 3.28 -23.14
C LEU A 12 -7.23 4.11 -23.95
N SER A 13 -7.46 3.76 -25.22
CA SER A 13 -8.50 4.39 -26.05
C SER A 13 -9.90 4.23 -25.46
N ASP A 14 -10.26 3.04 -24.97
CA ASP A 14 -11.57 2.81 -24.35
C ASP A 14 -11.73 3.56 -23.02
N GLN A 15 -10.67 3.63 -22.21
CA GLN A 15 -10.68 4.39 -20.96
C GLN A 15 -10.77 5.91 -21.18
N TYR A 16 -10.00 6.45 -22.11
CA TYR A 16 -9.84 7.90 -22.29
C TYR A 16 -10.86 8.51 -23.28
N HIS A 17 -11.22 7.80 -24.36
CA HIS A 17 -12.18 8.26 -25.37
C HIS A 17 -13.54 7.55 -25.29
N GLY A 18 -13.70 6.54 -24.43
CA GLY A 18 -14.95 5.77 -24.32
C GLY A 18 -15.20 4.77 -25.45
N SER A 19 -14.21 4.50 -26.30
CA SER A 19 -14.22 3.39 -27.27
C SER A 19 -12.81 3.01 -27.72
N ASP A 20 -12.58 1.76 -28.11
CA ASP A 20 -11.27 1.25 -28.55
C ASP A 20 -10.77 1.78 -29.91
N LYS A 21 -11.58 2.56 -30.63
CA LYS A 21 -11.42 2.89 -32.05
C LYS A 21 -10.25 3.84 -32.34
N GLN A 22 -9.84 4.62 -31.36
CA GLN A 22 -8.76 5.60 -31.45
C GLN A 22 -7.37 4.98 -31.14
N HIS A 23 -7.26 3.67 -30.90
CA HIS A 23 -6.01 3.01 -30.50
C HIS A 23 -4.79 3.30 -31.37
N ARG A 24 -4.97 3.58 -32.68
CA ARG A 24 -3.87 3.97 -33.58
C ARG A 24 -3.41 5.41 -33.38
N GLU A 25 -4.34 6.32 -33.11
CA GLU A 25 -4.04 7.71 -32.80
C GLU A 25 -3.35 7.81 -31.42
N VAL A 26 -3.86 7.08 -30.42
CA VAL A 26 -3.20 6.95 -29.10
C VAL A 26 -1.78 6.40 -29.25
N ARG A 27 -1.57 5.35 -30.05
CA ARG A 27 -0.23 4.80 -30.34
C ARG A 27 0.71 5.86 -30.95
N GLN A 28 0.22 6.64 -31.92
CA GLN A 28 1.01 7.70 -32.57
C GLN A 28 1.35 8.84 -31.60
N GLN A 29 0.39 9.30 -30.80
CA GLN A 29 0.61 10.37 -29.81
C GLN A 29 1.62 9.93 -28.73
N VAL A 30 1.53 8.68 -28.23
CA VAL A 30 2.51 8.12 -27.29
C VAL A 30 3.89 8.00 -27.91
N CYS A 31 4.00 7.50 -29.15
CA CYS A 31 5.30 7.42 -29.84
C CYS A 31 5.92 8.80 -30.10
N GLN A 32 5.10 9.81 -30.41
CA GLN A 32 5.58 11.19 -30.56
C GLN A 32 6.06 11.76 -29.22
N TYR A 33 5.27 11.62 -28.15
CA TYR A 33 5.67 12.04 -26.79
C TYR A 33 6.97 11.38 -26.33
N LEU A 34 7.18 10.09 -26.63
CA LEU A 34 8.44 9.39 -26.36
C LEU A 34 9.63 10.04 -27.09
N ARG A 35 9.50 10.41 -28.37
CA ARG A 35 10.56 11.13 -29.12
C ARG A 35 10.85 12.50 -28.52
N ASP A 36 9.81 13.24 -28.18
CA ASP A 36 9.94 14.61 -27.62
C ASP A 36 10.54 14.62 -26.20
N ASN A 37 10.65 13.46 -25.54
CA ASN A 37 11.21 13.28 -24.19
C ASN A 37 12.30 12.18 -24.14
N GLU A 38 13.04 11.94 -25.24
CA GLU A 38 14.07 10.88 -25.35
C GLU A 38 15.05 10.84 -24.17
N GLU A 39 15.47 12.01 -23.65
CA GLU A 39 16.46 12.10 -22.56
C GLU A 39 16.03 11.34 -21.29
N GLU A 40 14.73 11.28 -20.99
CA GLU A 40 14.19 10.56 -19.84
C GLU A 40 13.90 9.09 -20.16
N TYR A 41 13.35 8.82 -21.36
CA TYR A 41 12.86 7.48 -21.71
C TYR A 41 13.93 6.52 -22.26
N GLN A 42 15.08 7.02 -22.73
CA GLN A 42 16.18 6.21 -23.29
C GLN A 42 16.64 5.06 -22.37
N TYR A 43 16.59 5.25 -21.04
CA TYR A 43 17.10 4.30 -20.06
C TYR A 43 16.16 3.11 -19.76
N PHE A 44 14.95 3.11 -20.34
CA PHE A 44 13.99 2.00 -20.22
C PHE A 44 14.01 1.06 -21.45
N VAL A 45 14.82 1.37 -22.45
CA VAL A 45 15.01 0.55 -23.65
C VAL A 45 16.11 -0.49 -23.45
N GLU A 46 15.97 -1.64 -24.09
CA GLU A 46 16.89 -2.79 -24.02
C GLU A 46 18.27 -2.45 -24.64
N ASP A 47 19.37 -2.91 -24.03
CA ASP A 47 20.75 -2.59 -24.44
C ASP A 47 21.11 -2.99 -25.90
N ASP A 48 20.30 -3.83 -26.56
CA ASP A 48 20.57 -4.37 -27.90
C ASP A 48 20.00 -3.53 -29.06
N ARG A 49 19.29 -2.43 -28.76
CA ARG A 49 18.58 -1.57 -29.71
C ARG A 49 18.66 -0.10 -29.32
N SER A 50 18.66 0.82 -30.29
CA SER A 50 18.59 2.26 -29.97
C SER A 50 17.18 2.71 -29.59
N PHE A 51 17.06 3.87 -28.93
CA PHE A 51 15.76 4.45 -28.56
C PHE A 51 14.87 4.71 -29.79
N GLU A 52 15.37 5.35 -30.86
CA GLU A 52 14.58 5.50 -32.09
C GLU A 52 14.23 4.15 -32.74
N GLN A 53 15.08 3.11 -32.64
CA GLN A 53 14.71 1.75 -33.07
C GLN A 53 13.64 1.10 -32.17
N HIS A 54 13.51 1.53 -30.91
CA HIS A 54 12.38 1.19 -30.07
C HIS A 54 11.12 1.90 -30.57
N VAL A 55 11.12 3.23 -30.65
CA VAL A 55 9.93 4.02 -30.98
C VAL A 55 9.44 3.77 -32.41
N SER A 56 10.33 3.72 -33.42
CA SER A 56 9.98 3.30 -34.80
C SER A 56 9.40 1.88 -34.90
N CYS A 57 9.65 1.01 -33.90
CA CYS A 57 8.96 -0.27 -33.80
C CYS A 57 7.63 -0.15 -33.05
N MET A 58 7.57 0.62 -31.97
CA MET A 58 6.36 0.86 -31.18
C MET A 58 5.25 1.55 -31.98
N GLU A 59 5.62 2.41 -32.93
CA GLU A 59 4.67 3.11 -33.83
C GLU A 59 3.94 2.15 -34.80
N ARG A 60 4.44 0.92 -34.97
CA ARG A 60 3.85 -0.07 -35.88
C ARG A 60 2.59 -0.70 -35.29
N ASP A 61 1.56 -0.81 -36.12
CA ASP A 61 0.30 -1.48 -35.77
C ASP A 61 0.56 -2.94 -35.35
N GLY A 62 0.09 -3.31 -34.17
CA GLY A 62 0.31 -4.63 -33.57
C GLY A 62 1.67 -4.86 -32.88
N THR A 63 2.48 -3.83 -32.63
CA THR A 63 3.59 -3.95 -31.66
C THR A 63 3.05 -3.88 -30.23
N TYR A 64 3.40 -4.86 -29.39
CA TYR A 64 3.04 -4.86 -27.97
C TYR A 64 3.76 -3.72 -27.24
N GLY A 65 3.01 -2.93 -26.46
CA GLY A 65 3.54 -1.92 -25.53
C GLY A 65 3.41 -2.35 -24.08
N GLY A 66 4.09 -1.65 -23.17
CA GLY A 66 4.13 -1.95 -21.74
C GLY A 66 4.20 -0.71 -20.85
N ASN A 67 4.99 -0.81 -19.77
CA ASN A 67 5.03 0.22 -18.73
C ASN A 67 5.59 1.56 -19.21
N MET A 68 6.45 1.57 -20.23
CA MET A 68 7.01 2.81 -20.79
C MET A 68 5.93 3.61 -21.53
N GLU A 69 5.13 2.94 -22.37
CA GLU A 69 4.00 3.53 -23.09
C GLU A 69 2.90 3.99 -22.13
N LEU A 70 2.69 3.25 -21.02
CA LEU A 70 1.77 3.66 -19.96
C LEU A 70 2.22 4.95 -19.26
N ALA A 71 3.48 5.04 -18.86
CA ALA A 71 4.04 6.24 -18.22
C ALA A 71 4.05 7.45 -19.15
N ALA A 72 4.38 7.23 -20.44
CA ALA A 72 4.27 8.25 -21.47
C ALA A 72 2.82 8.72 -21.68
N PHE A 73 1.84 7.80 -21.76
CA PHE A 73 0.44 8.16 -21.95
C PHE A 73 -0.17 8.90 -20.73
N ALA A 74 0.17 8.46 -19.52
CA ALA A 74 -0.26 9.11 -18.27
C ALA A 74 0.12 10.60 -18.26
N ARG A 75 1.39 10.90 -18.53
CA ARG A 75 1.95 12.25 -18.55
C ARG A 75 1.49 13.09 -19.75
N LEU A 76 1.45 12.49 -20.94
CA LEU A 76 0.89 13.12 -22.15
C LEU A 76 -0.54 13.61 -21.94
N SER A 77 -1.35 12.85 -21.20
CA SER A 77 -2.80 13.09 -21.08
C SER A 77 -3.20 13.77 -19.76
N GLY A 78 -2.28 13.94 -18.80
CA GLY A 78 -2.58 14.47 -17.47
C GLY A 78 -3.50 13.55 -16.65
N VAL A 79 -3.32 12.23 -16.76
CA VAL A 79 -4.17 11.21 -16.10
C VAL A 79 -3.33 10.22 -15.30
N ASP A 80 -3.92 9.69 -14.22
CA ASP A 80 -3.31 8.59 -13.46
C ASP A 80 -3.87 7.25 -13.96
N ILE A 81 -3.06 6.19 -13.93
CA ILE A 81 -3.45 4.87 -14.44
C ILE A 81 -3.33 3.81 -13.35
N LYS A 82 -4.47 3.25 -12.91
CA LYS A 82 -4.55 2.11 -11.99
C LYS A 82 -4.48 0.81 -12.78
N VAL A 83 -3.40 0.06 -12.57
CA VAL A 83 -3.13 -1.23 -13.22
C VAL A 83 -3.45 -2.36 -12.25
N TYR A 84 -4.49 -3.13 -12.56
CA TYR A 84 -4.96 -4.27 -11.76
C TYR A 84 -4.30 -5.57 -12.22
N GLN A 85 -3.62 -6.26 -11.30
CA GLN A 85 -3.00 -7.57 -11.51
C GLN A 85 -3.43 -8.56 -10.40
N PRO A 86 -3.34 -9.88 -10.62
CA PRO A 86 -3.66 -10.87 -9.59
C PRO A 86 -2.81 -10.73 -8.31
N GLY A 87 -3.37 -10.09 -7.29
CA GLY A 87 -2.71 -9.84 -6.00
C GLY A 87 -1.83 -8.57 -5.94
N LEU A 88 -1.91 -7.69 -6.94
CA LEU A 88 -1.22 -6.39 -6.95
C LEU A 88 -2.05 -5.35 -7.70
N ILE A 89 -2.21 -4.16 -7.12
CA ILE A 89 -2.65 -2.96 -7.83
C ILE A 89 -1.50 -1.96 -7.70
N TYR A 90 -1.16 -1.27 -8.79
CA TYR A 90 -0.22 -0.15 -8.76
C TYR A 90 -0.75 1.01 -9.60
N VAL A 91 -0.29 2.21 -9.27
CA VAL A 91 -0.66 3.45 -9.96
C VAL A 91 0.55 3.95 -10.74
N ILE A 92 0.30 4.49 -11.93
CA ILE A 92 1.26 5.25 -12.73
C ILE A 92 0.72 6.69 -12.76
N ASN A 93 1.43 7.63 -12.14
CA ASN A 93 0.97 9.01 -12.01
C ASN A 93 1.29 9.81 -13.28
N GLY A 94 0.38 10.69 -13.69
CA GLY A 94 0.53 11.60 -14.83
C GLY A 94 1.34 12.86 -14.55
N ALA A 95 1.60 13.19 -13.28
CA ALA A 95 2.52 14.25 -12.88
C ALA A 95 3.09 13.97 -11.48
N ASP A 96 4.18 14.66 -11.13
CA ASP A 96 4.87 14.51 -9.84
C ASP A 96 4.16 15.19 -8.65
N ASN A 97 3.06 15.91 -8.91
CA ASN A 97 2.26 16.60 -7.90
C ASN A 97 1.02 15.78 -7.53
N ASP A 98 0.93 15.30 -6.29
CA ASP A 98 -0.22 14.51 -5.81
C ASP A 98 -1.42 15.39 -5.38
N GLU A 99 -1.31 16.73 -5.38
CA GLU A 99 -2.40 17.65 -4.99
C GLU A 99 -3.39 17.98 -6.13
N GLU A 100 -3.14 17.50 -7.35
CA GLU A 100 -4.00 17.76 -8.52
C GLU A 100 -5.07 16.66 -8.70
N GLU A 101 -6.35 17.04 -8.71
CA GLU A 101 -7.47 16.15 -9.03
C GLU A 101 -7.45 15.70 -10.50
N ARG A 102 -6.63 14.69 -10.81
CA ARG A 102 -6.53 14.06 -12.14
C ARG A 102 -7.56 12.95 -12.31
N ASN A 103 -8.08 12.82 -13.54
CA ASN A 103 -8.93 11.69 -13.90
C ASN A 103 -8.12 10.40 -13.87
N THR A 104 -8.66 9.34 -13.25
CA THR A 104 -8.00 8.03 -13.19
C THR A 104 -8.53 7.08 -14.25
N LEU A 105 -7.64 6.37 -14.94
CA LEU A 105 -7.95 5.30 -15.90
C LEU A 105 -7.68 3.94 -15.28
N HIS A 106 -8.52 2.95 -15.56
CA HIS A 106 -8.49 1.64 -14.93
C HIS A 106 -8.28 0.54 -15.97
N ILE A 107 -7.17 -0.20 -15.87
CA ILE A 107 -6.82 -1.28 -16.80
C ILE A 107 -6.38 -2.54 -16.05
N ALA A 108 -6.82 -3.70 -16.53
CA ALA A 108 -6.38 -4.99 -15.99
C ALA A 108 -5.25 -5.55 -16.87
N TYR A 109 -4.17 -6.05 -16.24
CA TYR A 109 -3.11 -6.78 -16.92
C TYR A 109 -3.13 -8.26 -16.53
N HIS A 110 -3.16 -9.13 -17.52
CA HIS A 110 -3.25 -10.58 -17.32
C HIS A 110 -2.52 -11.39 -18.39
N SER A 111 -2.40 -12.69 -18.15
CA SER A 111 -2.07 -13.71 -19.17
C SER A 111 -0.70 -13.60 -19.87
N TRP A 112 0.24 -12.80 -19.35
CA TRP A 112 1.49 -12.39 -19.99
C TRP A 112 1.22 -11.59 -21.29
N GLU A 113 1.51 -10.28 -21.26
CA GLU A 113 1.39 -9.35 -22.39
C GLU A 113 -0.06 -9.00 -22.85
N HIS A 114 -1.09 -9.19 -22.01
CA HIS A 114 -2.45 -8.74 -22.33
C HIS A 114 -2.98 -7.66 -21.37
N TYR A 115 -3.49 -6.56 -21.94
CA TYR A 115 -4.18 -5.48 -21.24
C TYR A 115 -5.66 -5.42 -21.64
N SER A 116 -6.53 -5.20 -20.66
CA SER A 116 -7.98 -5.05 -20.83
C SER A 116 -8.47 -3.75 -20.17
N SER A 117 -9.44 -3.08 -20.79
CA SER A 117 -10.18 -1.97 -20.16
C SER A 117 -11.02 -2.49 -18.99
N VAL A 118 -11.06 -1.77 -17.86
CA VAL A 118 -11.96 -2.06 -16.73
C VAL A 118 -13.16 -1.12 -16.78
N ARG A 119 -14.37 -1.62 -16.57
CA ARG A 119 -15.60 -0.82 -16.49
C ARG A 119 -16.48 -1.32 -15.34
N ASN A 120 -17.37 -0.47 -14.85
CA ASN A 120 -18.38 -0.84 -13.85
C ASN A 120 -19.25 -2.00 -14.36
N ILE A 121 -19.69 -2.88 -13.45
CA ILE A 121 -20.54 -4.03 -13.79
C ILE A 121 -21.92 -3.58 -14.29
N ASP A 122 -22.46 -2.48 -13.74
CA ASP A 122 -23.73 -1.87 -14.13
C ASP A 122 -23.60 -0.89 -15.33
N GLY A 123 -22.39 -0.73 -15.85
CA GLY A 123 -22.06 0.21 -16.92
C GLY A 123 -21.74 1.64 -16.45
N PRO A 124 -21.55 2.59 -17.39
CA PRO A 124 -21.81 2.47 -18.83
C PRO A 124 -20.83 1.55 -19.59
N PHE A 125 -21.38 0.68 -20.45
CA PHE A 125 -20.61 -0.21 -21.32
C PHE A 125 -20.11 0.46 -22.63
N SER A 126 -20.46 1.73 -22.87
CA SER A 126 -20.06 2.50 -24.06
C SER A 126 -20.06 3.99 -23.75
N GLY A 127 -19.14 4.74 -24.36
CA GLY A 127 -18.86 6.12 -23.91
C GLY A 127 -17.90 6.11 -22.71
N PRO A 128 -17.70 7.26 -22.03
CA PRO A 128 -16.78 7.39 -20.90
C PRO A 128 -17.01 6.28 -19.85
N PRO A 129 -15.96 5.72 -19.21
CA PRO A 129 -16.15 4.62 -18.25
C PRO A 129 -16.94 4.97 -16.98
N GLU A 130 -16.94 6.25 -16.57
CA GLU A 130 -17.59 6.77 -15.34
C GLU A 130 -17.37 5.89 -14.11
N ILE A 131 -16.14 5.44 -13.92
CA ILE A 131 -15.77 4.55 -12.81
C ILE A 131 -15.80 5.35 -11.51
N LYS A 132 -16.53 4.82 -10.54
CA LYS A 132 -16.61 5.36 -9.19
C LYS A 132 -15.96 4.34 -8.27
N GLU A 133 -14.87 4.73 -7.63
CA GLU A 133 -14.28 3.91 -6.56
C GLU A 133 -15.18 4.00 -5.33
N VAL A 134 -16.20 3.14 -5.32
CA VAL A 134 -17.05 2.92 -4.16
C VAL A 134 -16.14 2.43 -3.03
N SER A 135 -16.07 3.17 -1.92
CA SER A 135 -15.36 2.70 -0.73
C SER A 135 -16.01 1.40 -0.24
N LEU A 136 -15.24 0.55 0.44
CA LEU A 136 -15.78 -0.69 1.00
C LEU A 136 -16.92 -0.39 2.00
N ASP A 137 -16.80 0.73 2.71
CA ASP A 137 -17.82 1.25 3.63
C ASP A 137 -19.14 1.58 2.89
N GLU A 138 -19.05 2.18 1.69
CA GLU A 138 -20.20 2.45 0.82
C GLU A 138 -20.78 1.20 0.12
N GLN A 139 -20.05 0.08 0.09
CA GLN A 139 -20.57 -1.20 -0.40
C GLN A 139 -21.33 -1.94 0.71
N ASP A 140 -20.77 -1.99 1.92
CA ASP A 140 -21.46 -2.49 3.13
C ASP A 140 -22.82 -1.80 3.32
N GLU A 141 -22.92 -0.47 3.19
CA GLU A 141 -24.20 0.25 3.32
C GLU A 141 -25.25 -0.13 2.25
N LYS A 142 -24.82 -0.51 1.03
CA LYS A 142 -25.73 -0.85 -0.07
C LYS A 142 -26.19 -2.31 0.00
N GLU A 143 -25.36 -3.22 0.52
CA GLU A 143 -25.77 -4.59 0.84
C GLU A 143 -26.62 -4.65 2.13
N GLU A 144 -26.29 -3.87 3.18
CA GLU A 144 -27.12 -3.75 4.40
C GLU A 144 -28.55 -3.27 4.09
N HIS A 145 -28.74 -2.44 3.06
CA HIS A 145 -30.07 -1.99 2.64
C HIS A 145 -30.85 -2.98 1.76
N GLN A 146 -30.26 -4.09 1.29
CA GLN A 146 -30.98 -5.16 0.57
C GLN A 146 -31.30 -6.38 1.45
N GLU A 147 -30.53 -6.65 2.52
CA GLU A 147 -30.86 -7.72 3.48
C GLU A 147 -31.99 -7.34 4.48
N ASP A 148 -32.36 -6.06 4.61
CA ASP A 148 -33.21 -5.55 5.71
C ASP A 148 -34.73 -5.81 5.56
N GLU A 149 -35.25 -6.35 4.44
CA GLU A 149 -36.71 -6.49 4.21
C GLU A 149 -37.36 -7.85 4.58
N GLU A 150 -36.64 -8.98 4.72
CA GLU A 150 -37.31 -10.31 4.88
C GLU A 150 -36.98 -11.14 6.17
N ASP A 151 -35.88 -10.88 6.91
CA ASP A 151 -35.41 -11.82 7.96
C ASP A 151 -36.04 -11.61 9.36
N GLU A 152 -36.98 -12.50 9.73
CA GLU A 152 -37.61 -12.59 11.06
C GLU A 152 -36.57 -12.87 12.18
N ILE A 153 -36.57 -12.04 13.25
CA ILE A 153 -35.50 -12.04 14.28
C ILE A 153 -35.27 -13.44 14.90
N ASP A 154 -34.06 -14.00 14.74
CA ASP A 154 -33.73 -15.35 15.22
C ASP A 154 -33.75 -15.40 16.76
N SER A 155 -34.06 -16.59 17.31
CA SER A 155 -33.94 -16.87 18.75
C SER A 155 -32.53 -16.61 19.28
N LYS A 156 -31.50 -16.74 18.43
CA LYS A 156 -30.10 -16.41 18.78
C LYS A 156 -29.86 -14.91 18.93
N GLU A 157 -30.45 -14.09 18.07
CA GLU A 157 -30.36 -12.63 18.12
C GLU A 157 -31.02 -12.09 19.38
N LYS A 158 -32.21 -12.62 19.71
CA LYS A 158 -32.96 -12.31 20.93
C LYS A 158 -32.17 -12.60 22.21
N VAL A 159 -31.37 -13.67 22.25
CA VAL A 159 -30.49 -13.96 23.41
C VAL A 159 -29.42 -12.89 23.58
N VAL A 160 -28.71 -12.49 22.51
CA VAL A 160 -27.67 -11.45 22.60
C VAL A 160 -28.30 -10.10 22.97
N MET A 161 -29.42 -9.70 22.35
CA MET A 161 -30.09 -8.44 22.69
C MET A 161 -30.67 -8.40 24.11
N GLN A 162 -30.98 -9.56 24.72
CA GLN A 162 -31.40 -9.62 26.12
C GLN A 162 -30.22 -9.49 27.10
N SER A 163 -29.01 -9.91 26.71
CA SER A 163 -27.80 -9.74 27.51
C SER A 163 -27.12 -8.38 27.32
N CYS A 164 -27.23 -7.80 26.12
CA CYS A 164 -26.57 -6.56 25.72
C CYS A 164 -27.56 -5.62 25.02
N PRO A 165 -28.53 -5.01 25.74
CA PRO A 165 -29.65 -4.26 25.13
C PRO A 165 -29.25 -2.96 24.43
N GLU A 166 -28.05 -2.44 24.71
CA GLU A 166 -27.48 -1.24 24.08
C GLU A 166 -26.83 -1.56 22.71
N VAL A 167 -26.62 -2.85 22.41
CA VAL A 167 -25.97 -3.30 21.19
C VAL A 167 -27.00 -3.48 20.07
N SER A 168 -26.81 -2.77 18.96
CA SER A 168 -27.74 -2.79 17.83
C SER A 168 -27.89 -4.18 17.20
N LEU A 169 -29.09 -4.51 16.71
CA LEU A 169 -29.38 -5.79 16.04
C LEU A 169 -28.42 -6.05 14.86
N ARG A 170 -27.98 -5.01 14.13
CA ARG A 170 -26.97 -5.12 13.08
C ARG A 170 -25.60 -5.55 13.63
N ARG A 171 -25.14 -5.00 14.76
CA ARG A 171 -23.89 -5.44 15.44
C ARG A 171 -24.02 -6.88 15.95
N VAL A 172 -25.18 -7.26 16.49
CA VAL A 172 -25.51 -8.64 16.88
C VAL A 172 -25.42 -9.60 15.70
N ARG A 173 -26.06 -9.28 14.55
CA ARG A 173 -25.99 -10.07 13.30
C ARG A 173 -24.56 -10.24 12.82
N ARG A 174 -23.79 -9.16 12.74
CA ARG A 174 -22.38 -9.14 12.30
C ARG A 174 -21.49 -10.03 13.18
N LEU A 175 -21.64 -9.95 14.50
CA LEU A 175 -20.89 -10.80 15.44
C LEU A 175 -21.36 -12.27 15.42
N LEU A 176 -22.66 -12.54 15.28
CA LEU A 176 -23.17 -13.91 15.12
C LEU A 176 -22.62 -14.56 13.84
N ARG A 177 -22.59 -13.86 12.69
CA ARG A 177 -21.93 -14.35 11.45
C ARG A 177 -20.45 -14.68 11.73
N LYS A 178 -19.70 -13.75 12.34
CA LYS A 178 -18.26 -13.91 12.70
C LYS A 178 -17.99 -15.09 13.67
N HIS A 179 -18.86 -15.31 14.66
CA HIS A 179 -18.71 -16.35 15.69
C HIS A 179 -19.49 -17.65 15.39
N LYS A 180 -19.93 -17.83 14.12
CA LYS A 180 -20.61 -19.03 13.60
C LYS A 180 -21.97 -19.36 14.27
N GLY A 181 -22.71 -18.33 14.65
CA GLY A 181 -24.04 -18.46 15.24
C GLY A 181 -24.04 -18.96 16.69
N ASP A 182 -23.01 -18.62 17.47
CA ASP A 182 -22.90 -18.94 18.90
C ASP A 182 -23.12 -17.67 19.74
N PRO A 183 -24.31 -17.48 20.37
CA PRO A 183 -24.63 -16.26 21.11
C PRO A 183 -23.68 -15.98 22.27
N ASN A 184 -23.22 -17.01 22.98
CA ASN A 184 -22.39 -16.82 24.17
C ASN A 184 -21.06 -16.18 23.79
N LYS A 185 -20.41 -16.67 22.73
CA LYS A 185 -19.16 -16.08 22.22
C LYS A 185 -19.30 -14.67 21.65
N VAL A 186 -20.53 -14.25 21.31
CA VAL A 186 -20.83 -12.87 20.91
C VAL A 186 -20.97 -11.98 22.14
N ILE A 187 -21.69 -12.46 23.16
CA ILE A 187 -21.86 -11.78 24.44
C ILE A 187 -20.51 -11.63 25.17
N ASP A 188 -19.71 -12.70 25.24
CA ASP A 188 -18.35 -12.69 25.80
C ASP A 188 -17.48 -11.61 25.12
N ALA A 189 -17.48 -11.58 23.78
CA ALA A 189 -16.70 -10.62 23.00
C ALA A 189 -17.19 -9.16 23.15
N LEU A 190 -18.49 -8.95 23.36
CA LEU A 190 -19.05 -7.62 23.65
C LEU A 190 -18.66 -7.14 25.04
N PHE A 191 -18.66 -8.02 26.05
CA PHE A 191 -18.16 -7.67 27.39
C PHE A 191 -16.64 -7.45 27.42
N GLU A 192 -15.85 -8.19 26.64
CA GLU A 192 -14.41 -7.92 26.47
C GLU A 192 -14.15 -6.57 25.77
N GLU A 193 -14.96 -6.20 24.78
CA GLU A 193 -14.86 -4.92 24.06
C GLU A 193 -15.28 -3.72 24.94
N GLN A 194 -16.36 -3.85 25.70
CA GLN A 194 -16.81 -2.84 26.66
C GLN A 194 -15.79 -2.64 27.79
N ALA A 195 -15.29 -3.72 28.40
CA ALA A 195 -14.32 -3.64 29.50
C ALA A 195 -12.94 -3.12 29.07
N ALA A 196 -12.62 -3.14 27.77
CA ALA A 196 -11.45 -2.46 27.23
C ALA A 196 -11.67 -0.94 27.14
N GLN A 197 -12.85 -0.51 26.68
CA GLN A 197 -13.22 0.92 26.59
C GLN A 197 -13.31 1.56 27.99
N ASP A 198 -14.00 0.90 28.93
CA ASP A 198 -14.10 1.34 30.33
C ASP A 198 -12.72 1.47 31.01
N ALA A 199 -11.73 0.65 30.60
CA ALA A 199 -10.37 0.68 31.12
C ALA A 199 -9.50 1.77 30.47
N GLU A 200 -9.75 2.13 29.21
CA GLU A 200 -9.08 3.24 28.53
C GLU A 200 -9.61 4.60 29.05
N GLU A 201 -10.90 4.71 29.41
CA GLU A 201 -11.46 5.92 30.06
C GLU A 201 -11.00 6.16 31.52
N GLU A 202 -10.50 5.13 32.23
CA GLU A 202 -9.96 5.30 33.60
C GLU A 202 -8.54 5.90 33.63
N GLU A 203 -7.72 5.76 32.57
CA GLU A 203 -6.39 6.39 32.51
C GLU A 203 -6.42 7.88 32.08
N GLU A 204 -7.47 8.35 31.38
CA GLU A 204 -7.59 9.75 30.92
C GLU A 204 -8.30 10.70 31.91
N LYS A 205 -8.20 10.46 33.23
CA LYS A 205 -8.71 11.40 34.25
C LYS A 205 -7.64 12.43 34.66
N PRO A 206 -7.76 13.72 34.26
CA PRO A 206 -6.78 14.74 34.61
C PRO A 206 -6.81 15.08 36.10
N VAL A 207 -5.63 15.33 36.67
CA VAL A 207 -5.50 15.89 38.01
C VAL A 207 -5.90 17.36 37.96
N ASN A 208 -7.13 17.67 38.38
CA ASN A 208 -7.58 19.05 38.56
C ASN A 208 -6.81 19.71 39.71
N GLU A 209 -6.20 20.87 39.45
CA GLU A 209 -5.63 21.73 40.48
C GLU A 209 -6.76 22.35 41.33
N GLU A 210 -6.63 22.29 42.66
CA GLU A 210 -7.57 22.96 43.56
C GLU A 210 -7.37 24.49 43.49
N ASN A 211 -8.44 25.22 43.15
CA ASN A 211 -8.43 26.68 43.15
C ASN A 211 -8.53 27.19 44.59
N ASP A 212 -7.45 27.76 45.12
CA ASP A 212 -7.44 28.41 46.43
C ASP A 212 -7.40 29.95 46.29
N ASN A 213 -8.41 30.63 46.83
CA ASN A 213 -8.57 32.09 46.88
C ASN A 213 -9.84 32.44 47.70
N PRO A 214 -9.96 33.64 48.31
CA PRO A 214 -9.02 34.78 48.34
C PRO A 214 -8.68 35.23 49.78
N VAL A 215 -7.95 36.36 49.95
CA VAL A 215 -8.31 37.48 50.87
C VAL A 215 -7.29 38.65 50.88
N SER A 216 -7.82 39.88 50.92
CA SER A 216 -7.27 41.21 51.35
C SER A 216 -5.99 41.83 50.73
N ASP A 217 -6.18 43.07 50.24
CA ASP A 217 -5.34 44.29 50.39
C ASP A 217 -3.89 44.31 49.81
N ASP A 218 -3.30 45.44 49.37
CA ASP A 218 -3.68 46.87 49.40
C ASP A 218 -3.12 47.64 48.17
N LYS A 219 -3.44 48.94 48.01
CA LYS A 219 -2.82 49.93 47.08
C LYS A 219 -2.50 51.21 47.85
N PRO A 220 -1.28 51.80 47.74
CA PRO A 220 -0.94 52.60 46.53
C PRO A 220 0.60 52.55 46.20
N ASN A 221 1.26 53.39 45.39
CA ASN A 221 0.88 54.61 44.65
C ASN A 221 1.65 54.76 43.30
N GLU A 222 1.69 55.99 42.78
CA GLU A 222 2.26 56.49 41.52
C GLU A 222 3.78 56.84 41.52
N GLN A 223 4.30 57.16 40.32
CA GLN A 223 5.41 58.12 40.02
C GLN A 223 6.86 57.67 40.41
N GLN A 224 7.97 58.14 39.80
CA GLN A 224 8.23 59.18 38.78
C GLN A 224 9.65 58.97 38.12
N ASN A 225 9.86 59.43 36.87
CA ASN A 225 11.16 59.80 36.23
C ASN A 225 12.21 58.65 35.97
N ALA A 226 13.25 58.76 35.11
CA ALA A 226 13.68 59.82 34.17
C ALA A 226 14.56 59.29 32.99
N GLU A 227 14.33 59.81 31.78
CA GLU A 227 15.31 60.29 30.75
C GLU A 227 16.46 59.40 30.15
N PRO A 228 17.12 59.80 29.02
CA PRO A 228 17.52 58.85 27.95
C PRO A 228 19.00 58.99 27.42
N ALA A 229 19.21 58.66 26.13
CA ALA A 229 20.41 58.82 25.23
C ALA A 229 21.24 57.52 25.00
N LYS A 230 21.40 57.02 23.74
CA LYS A 230 22.41 57.33 22.66
C LYS A 230 23.81 56.74 22.94
N GLU A 231 24.67 56.29 21.99
CA GLU A 231 24.65 56.02 20.52
C GLU A 231 25.95 55.24 20.10
N HIS A 232 26.09 54.82 18.82
CA HIS A 232 27.30 54.23 18.16
C HIS A 232 27.71 52.77 18.58
N GLU A 233 28.15 51.82 17.72
CA GLU A 233 29.26 51.75 16.72
C GLU A 233 30.67 51.75 17.38
N GLU A 234 31.70 50.94 17.04
CA GLU A 234 31.96 49.84 16.06
C GLU A 234 33.21 49.00 16.54
N LYS A 235 33.96 48.08 15.87
CA LYS A 235 34.10 47.58 14.48
C LYS A 235 34.52 46.07 14.33
N LEU A 236 35.83 45.76 14.32
CA LEU A 236 36.55 44.49 13.99
C LEU A 236 37.62 44.20 15.10
N ASP A 237 38.32 43.05 15.23
CA ASP A 237 39.30 42.47 14.27
C ASP A 237 39.79 41.01 14.63
N GLN A 238 40.70 40.45 13.82
CA GLN A 238 41.45 39.15 13.96
C GLN A 238 42.96 39.41 14.31
N PRO A 239 43.98 38.46 14.35
CA PRO A 239 44.07 37.09 13.79
C PRO A 239 44.92 36.00 14.57
N SER A 240 45.17 34.86 13.88
CA SER A 240 46.20 33.76 13.97
C SER A 240 47.41 33.86 14.93
N ASN A 241 48.04 32.76 15.44
CA ASN A 241 48.93 31.87 14.62
C ASN A 241 49.46 30.53 15.25
N GLU A 242 49.71 29.52 14.38
CA GLU A 242 50.69 28.37 14.33
C GLU A 242 51.12 27.44 15.51
N SER A 243 51.72 26.28 15.12
CA SER A 243 52.10 25.06 15.91
C SER A 243 53.63 24.91 16.14
N PRO A 244 54.17 23.84 16.82
CA PRO A 244 54.45 22.54 16.16
C PRO A 244 54.44 21.24 17.06
N THR A 245 54.72 20.10 16.42
CA THR A 245 54.91 18.69 16.91
C THR A 245 56.42 18.35 17.14
N PRO A 246 56.96 17.10 17.37
CA PRO A 246 56.38 15.73 17.26
C PRO A 246 56.85 14.61 18.26
N GLU A 247 56.27 13.40 18.09
CA GLU A 247 56.81 12.02 18.31
C GLU A 247 57.33 11.59 19.73
N GLU A 248 57.52 10.31 20.12
CA GLU A 248 57.59 9.01 19.41
C GLU A 248 56.97 7.84 20.27
N GLN A 249 57.31 6.55 20.04
CA GLN A 249 56.60 5.34 20.52
C GLN A 249 57.47 4.37 21.36
N HIS A 250 56.91 3.61 22.35
CA HIS A 250 57.10 2.15 22.51
C HIS A 250 56.36 1.47 23.71
N ASP A 251 55.54 0.46 23.39
CA ASP A 251 55.45 -0.94 23.89
C ASP A 251 55.56 -1.39 25.40
N GLN A 252 54.96 -2.58 25.64
CA GLN A 252 55.12 -3.59 26.71
C GLN A 252 54.18 -3.63 27.94
N SER A 253 53.70 -4.86 28.21
CA SER A 253 52.84 -5.30 29.34
C SER A 253 53.65 -6.00 30.43
N PRO A 254 53.09 -6.28 31.63
CA PRO A 254 52.66 -7.67 31.88
C PRO A 254 51.51 -7.88 32.91
N SER A 255 51.05 -9.14 33.01
CA SER A 255 50.40 -9.81 34.17
C SER A 255 49.16 -9.14 34.79
N ALA A 256 47.92 -9.53 34.44
CA ALA A 256 47.24 -10.80 34.80
C ALA A 256 46.80 -10.93 36.28
N HIS A 257 45.48 -11.06 36.47
CA HIS A 257 44.82 -11.63 37.64
C HIS A 257 43.58 -12.39 37.15
N GLU A 258 43.39 -13.64 37.58
CA GLU A 258 42.19 -14.42 37.25
C GLU A 258 40.99 -14.00 38.12
N ASP A 259 39.80 -13.95 37.52
CA ASP A 259 38.54 -13.78 38.24
C ASP A 259 37.49 -14.76 37.67
N THR A 260 37.11 -15.75 38.48
CA THR A 260 36.37 -16.95 38.06
C THR A 260 34.85 -16.74 38.08
N ARG A 261 34.36 -15.71 37.40
CA ARG A 261 32.92 -15.41 37.28
C ARG A 261 32.26 -16.07 36.07
N LYS A 262 31.44 -17.11 36.32
CA LYS A 262 30.61 -17.80 35.31
C LYS A 262 29.76 -16.78 34.51
N PRO A 263 29.66 -16.89 33.18
CA PRO A 263 28.85 -15.96 32.38
C PRO A 263 27.37 -16.01 32.76
N LYS A 264 26.77 -14.85 33.07
CA LYS A 264 25.32 -14.72 33.14
C LYS A 264 24.76 -14.68 31.72
N GLU A 265 23.81 -15.56 31.40
CA GLU A 265 23.15 -15.58 30.10
C GLU A 265 22.46 -14.23 29.82
N LYS A 266 22.81 -13.60 28.70
CA LYS A 266 22.18 -12.35 28.27
C LYS A 266 20.75 -12.65 27.81
N LYS A 267 19.76 -12.23 28.61
CA LYS A 267 18.34 -12.26 28.21
C LYS A 267 18.14 -11.41 26.95
N LEU A 268 17.93 -12.06 25.81
CA LEU A 268 17.67 -11.42 24.52
C LEU A 268 16.49 -10.44 24.61
N THR A 269 16.67 -9.25 24.02
CA THR A 269 15.64 -8.21 23.92
C THR A 269 14.46 -8.67 23.06
N ALA A 270 13.31 -8.00 23.20
CA ALA A 270 12.15 -8.27 22.35
C ALA A 270 12.45 -8.11 20.85
N ARG A 271 13.29 -7.13 20.48
CA ARG A 271 13.72 -6.86 19.09
C ARG A 271 14.59 -8.01 18.54
N GLU A 272 15.51 -8.54 19.33
CA GLU A 272 16.33 -9.71 18.94
C GLU A 272 15.50 -10.99 18.84
N LYS A 273 14.59 -11.24 19.79
CA LYS A 273 13.64 -12.37 19.73
C LYS A 273 12.78 -12.32 18.47
N LYS A 274 12.23 -11.15 18.11
CA LYS A 274 11.46 -10.94 16.87
C LYS A 274 12.32 -11.18 15.62
N ARG A 275 13.60 -10.78 15.61
CA ARG A 275 14.53 -11.03 14.50
C ARG A 275 14.86 -12.52 14.35
N LEU A 276 15.16 -13.22 15.45
CA LEU A 276 15.42 -14.66 15.47
C LEU A 276 14.19 -15.48 15.03
N ALA A 277 12.98 -15.09 15.45
CA ALA A 277 11.75 -15.73 15.00
C ALA A 277 11.56 -15.61 13.47
N LYS A 278 11.73 -14.41 12.90
CA LYS A 278 11.64 -14.18 11.45
C LYS A 278 12.73 -14.95 10.68
N GLN A 279 13.94 -15.07 11.24
CA GLN A 279 15.02 -15.87 10.66
C GLN A 279 14.72 -17.38 10.67
N ARG A 280 14.19 -17.91 11.78
CA ARG A 280 13.78 -19.32 11.89
C ARG A 280 12.63 -19.65 10.95
N GLN A 281 11.66 -18.75 10.77
CA GLN A 281 10.60 -18.89 9.77
C GLN A 281 11.16 -18.95 8.33
N LYS A 282 12.12 -18.09 7.98
CA LYS A 282 12.78 -18.13 6.65
C LYS A 282 13.52 -19.44 6.44
N GLN A 283 14.28 -19.92 7.43
CA GLN A 283 14.98 -21.21 7.38
C GLN A 283 14.01 -22.39 7.22
N ASN A 284 12.94 -22.45 8.00
CA ASN A 284 11.92 -23.51 7.88
C ASN A 284 11.22 -23.51 6.50
N LYS A 285 10.98 -22.33 5.90
CA LYS A 285 10.41 -22.24 4.55
C LYS A 285 11.38 -22.80 3.49
N VAL A 286 12.67 -22.48 3.58
CA VAL A 286 13.69 -23.03 2.67
C VAL A 286 13.83 -24.54 2.84
N ALA A 287 13.93 -25.05 4.07
CA ALA A 287 14.03 -26.48 4.34
C ALA A 287 12.81 -27.27 3.82
N LYS A 288 11.59 -26.72 3.94
CA LYS A 288 10.37 -27.34 3.40
C LYS A 288 10.38 -27.39 1.87
N LEU A 289 10.87 -26.34 1.20
CA LEU A 289 11.01 -26.32 -0.27
C LEU A 289 12.07 -27.32 -0.77
N GLN A 290 13.20 -27.42 -0.06
CA GLN A 290 14.24 -28.41 -0.38
C GLN A 290 13.75 -29.85 -0.20
N ALA A 291 13.03 -30.15 0.90
CA ALA A 291 12.42 -31.45 1.12
C ALA A 291 11.39 -31.83 0.04
N ALA A 292 10.58 -30.86 -0.41
CA ALA A 292 9.63 -31.07 -1.51
C ALA A 292 10.35 -31.40 -2.83
N ALA A 293 11.40 -30.66 -3.18
CA ALA A 293 12.20 -30.92 -4.37
C ALA A 293 12.85 -32.33 -4.35
N SER A 294 13.40 -32.75 -3.21
CA SER A 294 13.95 -34.11 -3.01
C SER A 294 12.90 -35.23 -3.07
N THR A 295 11.61 -34.92 -3.02
CA THR A 295 10.52 -35.92 -3.08
C THR A 295 10.04 -36.17 -4.51
N SER A 296 10.17 -35.19 -5.41
CA SER A 296 9.68 -35.30 -6.80
C SER A 296 10.56 -36.13 -7.74
N SER A 297 11.78 -36.49 -7.35
CA SER A 297 12.77 -37.13 -8.24
C SER A 297 12.73 -38.67 -8.24
N ASN A 298 11.67 -39.31 -7.73
CA ASN A 298 11.62 -40.76 -7.47
C ASN A 298 10.35 -41.48 -7.97
N GLN A 299 9.51 -40.85 -8.81
CA GLN A 299 8.33 -41.49 -9.40
C GLN A 299 8.19 -41.17 -10.90
N ASP A 300 9.01 -41.80 -11.74
CA ASP A 300 8.73 -41.86 -13.18
C ASP A 300 9.37 -43.11 -13.85
N ASN A 301 8.72 -44.27 -13.75
CA ASN A 301 9.08 -45.47 -14.52
C ASN A 301 7.94 -46.53 -14.60
N SER A 302 6.89 -46.26 -15.37
CA SER A 302 6.09 -47.27 -16.09
C SER A 302 5.07 -46.55 -17.00
N SER A 303 5.22 -46.59 -18.32
CA SER A 303 4.86 -47.71 -19.23
C SER A 303 3.44 -47.62 -19.80
N GLN A 304 3.32 -46.82 -20.87
CA GLN A 304 2.55 -47.08 -22.09
C GLN A 304 1.01 -47.23 -22.07
N ASN A 305 0.42 -46.69 -23.15
CA ASN A 305 -0.78 -47.19 -23.85
C ASN A 305 -2.16 -46.86 -23.25
N THR A 306 -2.83 -45.84 -23.81
CA THR A 306 -4.05 -46.09 -24.61
C THR A 306 -4.37 -44.90 -25.52
N ASP A 307 -4.98 -45.20 -26.67
CA ASP A 307 -5.28 -44.24 -27.75
C ASP A 307 -6.81 -44.12 -27.94
N ARG A 308 -7.27 -43.00 -28.53
CA ARG A 308 -8.66 -42.65 -28.90
C ARG A 308 -9.71 -42.47 -27.78
N VAL A 309 -10.38 -41.32 -27.81
CA VAL A 309 -11.83 -41.20 -28.11
C VAL A 309 -12.16 -39.80 -28.65
N THR A 310 -13.18 -39.71 -29.50
CA THR A 310 -13.73 -38.53 -30.22
C THR A 310 -14.14 -37.36 -29.28
N SER A 311 -13.79 -36.10 -29.56
CA SER A 311 -14.40 -35.18 -30.57
C SER A 311 -15.88 -34.82 -30.36
N SER A 312 -16.15 -33.62 -29.83
CA SER A 312 -17.37 -32.80 -30.04
C SER A 312 -17.20 -31.38 -29.45
N MET A 313 -18.12 -30.45 -29.78
CA MET A 313 -18.29 -29.06 -29.28
C MET A 313 -17.03 -28.17 -29.32
N LYS A 314 -16.83 -27.26 -30.28
CA LYS A 314 -17.67 -26.12 -30.72
C LYS A 314 -18.13 -25.19 -29.58
N GLN A 315 -17.30 -24.16 -29.35
CA GLN A 315 -17.62 -22.76 -29.68
C GLN A 315 -18.91 -22.14 -29.10
N LEU A 316 -18.71 -21.17 -28.20
CA LEU A 316 -19.47 -19.92 -28.23
C LEU A 316 -18.54 -18.75 -27.88
N TYR A 317 -18.60 -17.69 -28.69
CA TYR A 317 -18.13 -16.34 -28.37
C TYR A 317 -19.38 -15.52 -28.07
N ILE A 318 -19.30 -14.64 -27.06
CA ILE A 318 -19.49 -13.20 -27.27
C ILE A 318 -18.25 -12.55 -26.67
#